data_AF-A0A2I0LIE4-F1
#
_entry.id   AF-A0A2I0LIE4-F1
#
_cell.length_a   1.000
_cell.length_b   1.000
_cell.length_c   1.000
_cell.angle_alpha   90.00
_cell.angle_beta   90.00
_cell.angle_gamma   90.00
#
_symmetry.space_group_name_H-M   'P 1'
#
loop_
_entity.id
_entity.type
_entity.pdbx_description
1 polymer ?
#
loop_
_entity_poly.entity_id
_entity_poly.type
_entity_poly.pdbx_seq_one_letter_code
_entity_poly.pdbx_strand_id
1 'polypeptide(L)'
;MRTAVLSLGLALLCYLHAEAEELGAAGLDKSEIAGKWHIVALASDSESYLQKKDELKMAMATIAILGEGDLKVSFAIPSPGGCKKRESIYKPTGVPGEYHSSDRGNKTVQVVDTDGKTYAVIFASRVEDGKTLHMLRLYSRTQEVSPEITTLFKTIAREKGFTDEMIKMLPRQEECSVDGA
;
A
#
# COMPACT_ATOMS: atom_id res chain seq x y z
N MET A 1 12.72 39.98 -43.88
CA MET A 1 13.56 39.01 -43.13
C MET A 1 13.28 39.21 -41.65
N ARG A 2 13.08 38.12 -40.87
CA ARG A 2 12.30 38.00 -39.61
C ARG A 2 10.86 37.63 -39.98
N THR A 3 10.41 36.38 -39.86
CA THR A 3 10.31 35.57 -38.64
C THR A 3 10.33 34.08 -39.02
N ALA A 4 11.47 33.41 -38.90
CA ALA A 4 11.57 31.97 -39.19
C ALA A 4 12.42 31.23 -38.16
N VAL A 5 12.32 31.63 -36.88
CA VAL A 5 13.12 31.02 -35.80
C VAL A 5 12.26 30.57 -34.60
N LEU A 6 10.99 30.98 -34.52
CA LEU A 6 10.14 30.65 -33.37
C LEU A 6 9.42 29.30 -33.46
N SER A 7 9.40 28.67 -34.64
CA SER A 7 8.63 27.43 -34.86
C SER A 7 9.41 26.15 -34.57
N LEU A 8 10.75 26.19 -34.59
CA LEU A 8 11.57 25.01 -34.25
C LEU A 8 11.71 24.80 -32.74
N GLY A 9 11.51 25.84 -31.92
CA GLY A 9 11.61 25.74 -30.47
C GLY A 9 10.43 25.01 -29.82
N LEU A 10 9.21 25.17 -30.37
CA LEU A 10 8.02 24.50 -29.81
C LEU A 10 7.98 23.00 -30.13
N ALA A 11 8.53 22.57 -31.27
CA ALA A 11 8.57 21.15 -31.62
C ALA A 11 9.52 20.34 -30.72
N LEU A 12 10.61 20.95 -30.24
CA LEU A 12 11.52 20.29 -29.28
C LEU A 12 10.93 20.19 -27.87
N LEU A 13 10.04 21.09 -27.46
CA LEU A 13 9.39 21.04 -26.15
C LEU A 13 8.36 19.90 -26.03
N CYS A 14 7.81 19.43 -27.16
CA CYS A 14 6.89 18.28 -27.16
C CYS A 14 7.61 16.93 -27.04
N TYR A 15 8.93 16.86 -27.30
CA TYR A 15 9.72 15.63 -27.16
C TYR A 15 10.24 15.39 -25.74
N LEU A 16 10.08 16.37 -24.85
CA LEU A 16 10.49 16.28 -23.44
C LEU A 16 9.32 15.94 -22.50
N HIS A 17 8.21 15.40 -23.02
CA HIS A 17 7.48 14.41 -22.23
C HIS A 17 8.35 13.16 -22.16
N ALA A 18 9.43 13.24 -21.38
CA ALA A 18 9.94 12.06 -20.73
C ALA A 18 8.74 11.48 -20.01
N GLU A 19 8.32 10.28 -20.44
CA GLU A 19 7.53 9.41 -19.62
C GLU A 19 8.31 9.30 -18.30
N ALA A 20 7.93 10.12 -17.33
CA ALA A 20 7.91 9.63 -15.98
C ALA A 20 6.93 8.47 -16.06
N GLU A 21 7.44 7.28 -16.35
CA GLU A 21 6.83 6.04 -15.94
C GLU A 21 6.84 6.12 -14.41
N GLU A 22 5.89 6.90 -13.89
CA GLU A 22 5.40 6.75 -12.55
C GLU A 22 5.03 5.28 -12.51
N LEU A 23 5.83 4.47 -11.81
CA LEU A 23 5.56 3.06 -11.58
C LEU A 23 4.32 2.97 -10.67
N GLY A 24 3.21 3.48 -11.17
CA GLY A 24 1.88 3.26 -10.66
C GLY A 24 1.41 1.87 -11.07
N ALA A 25 0.23 1.51 -10.59
CA ALA A 25 -0.35 0.17 -10.71
C ALA A 25 -0.42 -0.43 -12.14
N ALA A 26 -0.31 0.41 -13.18
CA ALA A 26 -0.46 0.02 -14.58
C ALA A 26 0.73 -0.81 -15.14
N GLY A 27 1.90 -0.77 -14.51
CA GLY A 27 3.10 -1.51 -14.96
C GLY A 27 3.51 -2.68 -14.06
N LEU A 28 2.76 -2.95 -12.98
CA LEU A 28 3.21 -3.91 -11.97
C LEU A 28 3.15 -5.36 -12.45
N ASP A 29 4.31 -6.00 -12.50
CA ASP A 29 4.36 -7.46 -12.53
C ASP A 29 3.86 -7.98 -11.18
N LYS A 30 2.78 -8.76 -11.20
CA LYS A 30 2.21 -9.38 -10.00
C LYS A 30 3.24 -10.21 -9.25
N SER A 31 4.26 -10.75 -9.93
CA SER A 31 5.35 -11.50 -9.31
C SER A 31 6.15 -10.66 -8.30
N GLU A 32 6.26 -9.36 -8.53
CA GLU A 32 7.05 -8.42 -7.72
C GLU A 32 6.43 -8.18 -6.34
N ILE A 33 5.11 -8.28 -6.22
CA ILE A 33 4.40 -8.10 -4.94
C ILE A 33 4.36 -9.37 -4.07
N ALA A 34 4.75 -10.52 -4.61
CA ALA A 34 4.74 -11.79 -3.88
C ALA A 34 5.81 -11.83 -2.77
N GLY A 35 5.63 -12.71 -1.79
CA GLY A 35 6.57 -12.94 -0.69
C GLY A 35 6.25 -12.18 0.58
N LYS A 36 7.27 -12.04 1.44
CA LYS A 36 7.15 -11.50 2.80
C LYS A 36 7.29 -9.98 2.82
N TRP A 37 6.53 -9.37 3.72
CA TRP A 37 6.46 -7.93 3.91
C TRP A 37 6.29 -7.57 5.39
N HIS A 38 6.86 -6.45 5.78
CA HIS A 38 6.62 -5.75 7.03
C HIS A 38 5.64 -4.62 6.78
N ILE A 39 4.59 -4.51 7.57
CA ILE A 39 3.68 -3.37 7.57
C ILE A 39 4.23 -2.37 8.57
N VAL A 40 4.89 -1.33 8.07
CA VAL A 40 5.70 -0.41 8.86
C VAL A 40 5.00 0.92 9.15
N ALA A 41 3.92 1.23 8.43
CA ALA A 41 3.10 2.40 8.69
C ALA A 41 1.63 2.16 8.32
N LEU A 42 0.72 2.84 9.01
CA LEU A 42 -0.70 2.85 8.72
C LEU A 42 -1.28 4.26 8.81
N ALA A 43 -2.33 4.51 8.02
CA ALA A 43 -3.29 5.57 8.25
C ALA A 43 -4.71 5.01 8.17
N SER A 44 -5.63 5.43 9.04
CA SER A 44 -7.04 5.01 8.95
C SER A 44 -8.00 5.99 9.63
N ASP A 45 -9.21 6.10 9.09
CA ASP A 45 -10.33 6.90 9.63
C ASP A 45 -11.22 6.11 10.60
N SER A 46 -10.92 4.84 10.86
CA SER A 46 -11.71 4.00 11.76
C SER A 46 -11.53 4.43 13.22
N GLU A 47 -12.64 4.64 13.92
CA GLU A 47 -12.65 4.94 15.37
C GLU A 47 -11.88 3.87 16.17
N SER A 48 -12.07 2.59 15.84
CA SER A 48 -11.38 1.47 16.50
C SER A 48 -9.87 1.50 16.31
N TYR A 49 -9.40 1.99 15.16
CA TYR A 49 -7.98 2.20 14.89
C TYR A 49 -7.48 3.38 15.73
N LEU A 50 -8.17 4.52 15.70
CA LEU A 50 -7.76 5.73 16.42
C LEU A 50 -7.64 5.48 17.93
N GLN A 51 -8.57 4.74 18.52
CA GLN A 51 -8.54 4.37 19.95
C GLN A 51 -7.34 3.52 20.34
N LYS A 52 -6.82 2.68 19.44
CA LYS A 52 -5.75 1.70 19.72
C LYS A 52 -4.43 2.01 19.03
N LYS A 53 -4.38 3.13 18.29
CA LYS A 53 -3.30 3.49 17.37
C LYS A 53 -1.91 3.44 18.03
N ASP A 54 -1.82 3.86 19.27
CA ASP A 54 -0.54 3.93 19.99
C ASP A 54 -0.08 2.60 20.59
N GLU A 55 -0.97 1.60 20.64
CA GLU A 55 -0.64 0.22 20.99
C GLU A 55 -0.17 -0.61 19.78
N LEU A 56 -0.37 -0.09 18.55
CA LEU A 56 -0.03 -0.82 17.34
C LEU A 56 1.48 -0.94 17.18
N LYS A 57 1.91 -2.15 16.83
CA LYS A 57 3.29 -2.49 16.45
C LYS A 57 3.31 -3.01 15.01
N MET A 58 4.51 -3.08 14.43
CA MET A 58 4.75 -3.62 13.10
C MET A 58 4.13 -5.01 12.92
N ALA A 59 3.30 -5.17 11.90
CA ALA A 59 2.72 -6.45 11.53
C ALA A 59 3.50 -7.06 10.36
N MET A 60 3.35 -8.37 10.18
CA MET A 60 3.93 -9.10 9.05
C MET A 60 2.82 -9.52 8.08
N ALA A 61 3.15 -9.58 6.80
CA ALA A 61 2.28 -10.14 5.78
C ALA A 61 3.08 -11.01 4.80
N THR A 62 2.44 -12.07 4.29
CA THR A 62 2.92 -12.83 3.13
C THR A 62 1.86 -12.76 2.04
N ILE A 63 2.29 -12.44 0.83
CA ILE A 63 1.45 -12.45 -0.37
C ILE A 63 1.88 -13.63 -1.23
N ALA A 64 0.95 -14.53 -1.55
CA ALA A 64 1.17 -15.62 -2.48
C ALA A 64 0.22 -15.48 -3.67
N ILE A 65 0.75 -15.62 -4.88
CA ILE A 65 -0.06 -15.64 -6.10
C ILE A 65 -0.62 -17.05 -6.27
N LEU A 66 -1.93 -17.14 -6.48
CA LEU A 66 -2.66 -18.37 -6.78
C LEU A 66 -2.93 -18.47 -8.29
N GLY A 67 -3.67 -19.51 -8.68
CA GLY A 67 -4.18 -19.63 -10.05
C GLY A 67 -5.03 -18.41 -10.44
N GLU A 68 -5.02 -18.08 -11.73
CA GLU A 68 -5.85 -17.00 -12.32
C GLU A 68 -5.55 -15.57 -11.81
N GLY A 69 -4.46 -15.41 -11.05
CA GLY A 69 -4.01 -14.11 -10.55
C GLY A 69 -4.67 -13.67 -9.24
N ASP A 70 -5.41 -14.57 -8.57
CA ASP A 70 -5.85 -14.40 -7.19
C ASP A 70 -4.65 -14.29 -6.24
N LEU A 71 -4.80 -13.54 -5.15
CA LEU A 71 -3.77 -13.39 -4.12
C LEU A 71 -4.25 -13.98 -2.80
N LYS A 72 -3.45 -14.84 -2.20
CA LYS A 72 -3.60 -15.23 -0.80
C LYS A 72 -2.73 -14.33 0.06
N VAL A 73 -3.35 -13.62 0.99
CA VAL A 73 -2.64 -12.72 1.91
C VAL A 73 -2.79 -13.22 3.34
N SER A 74 -1.68 -13.65 3.94
CA SER A 74 -1.61 -14.08 5.33
C SER A 74 -0.97 -12.96 6.17
N PHE A 75 -1.58 -12.60 7.29
CA PHE A 75 -1.11 -11.58 8.22
C PHE A 75 -0.74 -12.20 9.55
N ALA A 76 0.30 -11.66 10.19
CA ALA A 76 0.61 -11.90 11.60
C ALA A 76 0.65 -10.54 12.31
N ILE A 77 -0.30 -10.30 13.21
CA ILE A 77 -0.56 -9.00 13.83
C ILE A 77 -0.31 -9.10 15.33
N PRO A 78 0.68 -8.36 15.89
CA PRO A 78 0.88 -8.28 17.32
C PRO A 78 -0.37 -7.74 18.03
N SER A 79 -0.72 -8.31 19.17
CA SER A 79 -1.79 -7.80 20.04
C SER A 79 -1.50 -8.12 21.50
N PRO A 80 -2.18 -7.47 22.47
CA PRO A 80 -1.98 -7.78 23.89
C PRO A 80 -2.21 -9.25 24.25
N GLY A 81 -3.08 -9.94 23.52
CA GLY A 81 -3.34 -11.38 23.69
C GLY A 81 -2.43 -12.30 22.86
N GLY A 82 -1.29 -11.80 22.39
CA GLY A 82 -0.36 -12.52 21.53
C GLY A 82 -0.52 -12.23 20.04
N CYS A 83 0.24 -13.00 19.22
CA CYS A 83 0.29 -12.84 17.77
C CYS A 83 -0.97 -13.40 17.10
N LYS A 84 -1.79 -12.53 16.52
CA LYS A 84 -3.01 -12.90 15.81
C LYS A 84 -2.72 -13.14 14.34
N LYS A 85 -2.88 -14.39 13.89
CA LYS A 85 -2.76 -14.76 12.47
C LYS A 85 -4.12 -14.66 11.76
N ARG A 86 -4.12 -14.14 10.53
CA ARG A 86 -5.31 -14.02 9.68
C ARG A 86 -4.94 -14.33 8.24
N GLU A 87 -5.89 -14.81 7.46
CA GLU A 87 -5.73 -15.05 6.03
C GLU A 87 -6.97 -14.57 5.29
N SER A 88 -6.78 -14.10 4.05
CA SER A 88 -7.86 -13.71 3.14
C SER A 88 -7.44 -13.92 1.69
N ILE A 89 -8.40 -14.26 0.84
CA ILE A 89 -8.20 -14.33 -0.61
C ILE A 89 -8.68 -13.03 -1.26
N TYR A 90 -7.85 -12.48 -2.12
CA TYR A 90 -8.10 -11.25 -2.87
C TYR A 90 -8.14 -11.57 -4.36
N LYS A 91 -9.26 -11.27 -5.01
CA LYS A 91 -9.50 -11.54 -6.43
C LYS A 91 -9.31 -10.28 -7.25
N PRO A 92 -8.72 -10.34 -8.46
CA PRO A 92 -8.60 -9.17 -9.32
C PRO A 92 -9.97 -8.65 -9.73
N THR A 93 -10.14 -7.32 -9.76
CA THR A 93 -11.41 -6.68 -10.18
C THR A 93 -11.46 -6.39 -11.69
N GLY A 94 -10.32 -6.49 -12.37
CA GLY A 94 -10.12 -6.05 -13.75
C GLY A 94 -9.44 -4.69 -13.85
N VAL A 95 -9.41 -3.90 -12.76
CA VAL A 95 -8.60 -2.67 -12.68
C VAL A 95 -7.16 -3.05 -12.28
N PRO A 96 -6.12 -2.58 -13.00
CA PRO A 96 -4.73 -2.88 -12.65
C PRO A 96 -4.37 -2.51 -11.21
N GLY A 97 -3.77 -3.47 -10.49
CA GLY A 97 -3.38 -3.32 -9.09
C GLY A 97 -4.55 -3.29 -8.08
N GLU A 98 -5.79 -3.46 -8.54
CA GLU A 98 -6.97 -3.52 -7.68
C GLU A 98 -7.40 -4.96 -7.43
N TYR A 99 -7.70 -5.25 -6.16
CA TYR A 99 -8.22 -6.54 -5.74
C TYR A 99 -9.37 -6.39 -4.75
N HIS A 100 -10.30 -7.34 -4.78
CA HIS A 100 -11.43 -7.40 -3.88
C HIS A 100 -11.45 -8.72 -3.10
N SER A 101 -11.81 -8.64 -1.83
CA SER A 101 -12.05 -9.79 -0.97
C SER A 101 -13.42 -9.66 -0.30
N SER A 102 -14.27 -10.66 -0.50
CA SER A 102 -15.53 -10.79 0.25
C SER A 102 -15.31 -11.29 1.68
N ASP A 103 -14.10 -11.75 2.00
CA ASP A 103 -13.78 -12.27 3.31
C ASP A 103 -13.76 -11.15 4.35
N ARG A 104 -14.41 -11.38 5.51
CA ARG A 104 -14.32 -10.52 6.69
C ARG A 104 -14.64 -9.04 6.43
N GLY A 105 -15.75 -8.79 5.73
CA GLY A 105 -16.35 -7.46 5.63
C GLY A 105 -16.03 -6.70 4.36
N ASN A 106 -16.05 -7.38 3.21
CA ASN A 106 -15.99 -6.81 1.84
C ASN A 106 -14.97 -5.67 1.69
N LYS A 107 -13.74 -6.03 1.35
CA LYS A 107 -12.62 -5.12 1.29
C LYS A 107 -12.08 -5.03 -0.13
N THR A 108 -11.96 -3.82 -0.64
CA THR A 108 -11.21 -3.52 -1.86
C THR A 108 -9.86 -2.94 -1.49
N VAL A 109 -8.81 -3.36 -2.19
CA VAL A 109 -7.45 -2.85 -2.03
C VAL A 109 -6.88 -2.45 -3.38
N GLN A 110 -6.11 -1.37 -3.38
CA GLN A 110 -5.42 -0.85 -4.54
C GLN A 110 -3.96 -0.62 -4.15
N VAL A 111 -3.03 -1.14 -4.96
CA VAL A 111 -1.64 -0.69 -4.91
C VAL A 111 -1.61 0.71 -5.53
N VAL A 112 -1.29 1.73 -4.72
CA VAL A 112 -1.31 3.12 -5.18
C VAL A 112 0.06 3.65 -5.55
N ASP A 113 1.12 3.03 -5.01
CA ASP A 113 2.51 3.42 -5.29
C ASP A 113 3.48 2.30 -4.84
N THR A 114 4.58 2.08 -5.54
CA THR A 114 5.55 0.99 -5.29
C THR A 114 6.74 1.08 -6.23
N ASP A 115 7.90 0.57 -5.82
CA ASP A 115 9.08 0.40 -6.70
C ASP A 115 9.24 -1.04 -7.24
N GLY A 116 8.27 -1.91 -6.96
CA GLY A 116 8.27 -3.33 -7.33
C GLY A 116 9.27 -4.18 -6.55
N LYS A 117 10.04 -3.59 -5.62
CA LYS A 117 11.20 -4.28 -5.04
C LYS A 117 11.25 -4.14 -3.53
N THR A 118 11.21 -2.93 -3.01
CA THR A 118 11.53 -2.63 -1.62
C THR A 118 10.32 -2.20 -0.81
N TYR A 119 9.33 -1.55 -1.41
CA TYR A 119 8.13 -1.08 -0.71
C TYR A 119 6.87 -1.14 -1.57
N ALA A 120 5.71 -1.09 -0.94
CA ALA A 120 4.44 -0.87 -1.60
C ALA A 120 3.49 -0.08 -0.68
N VAL A 121 2.80 0.91 -1.23
CA VAL A 121 1.74 1.65 -0.56
C VAL A 121 0.39 1.10 -1.04
N ILE A 122 -0.40 0.59 -0.11
CA ILE A 122 -1.69 -0.05 -0.41
C ILE A 122 -2.80 0.71 0.27
N PHE A 123 -3.71 1.25 -0.53
CA PHE A 123 -4.96 1.84 -0.07
C PHE A 123 -6.04 0.76 0.00
N ALA A 124 -6.87 0.81 1.02
CA ALA A 124 -7.94 -0.13 1.26
C ALA A 124 -9.22 0.60 1.66
N SER A 125 -10.34 0.14 1.12
CA SER A 125 -11.69 0.53 1.55
C SER A 125 -12.45 -0.71 2.00
N ARG A 126 -13.26 -0.56 3.05
CA ARG A 126 -14.19 -1.61 3.50
C ARG A 126 -15.49 -0.96 3.98
N VAL A 127 -16.59 -1.69 3.83
CA VAL A 127 -17.88 -1.24 4.37
C VAL A 127 -18.12 -1.93 5.71
N GLU A 128 -18.28 -1.14 6.77
CA GLU A 128 -18.59 -1.60 8.12
C GLU A 128 -19.77 -0.76 8.65
N ASP A 129 -20.84 -1.43 9.07
CA ASP A 129 -22.07 -0.81 9.59
C ASP A 129 -22.65 0.31 8.70
N GLY A 130 -22.63 0.10 7.38
CA GLY A 130 -23.13 1.07 6.39
C GLY A 130 -22.22 2.27 6.17
N LYS A 131 -21.07 2.35 6.84
CA LYS A 131 -20.03 3.37 6.62
C LYS A 131 -18.88 2.78 5.82
N THR A 132 -18.33 3.57 4.90
CA THR A 132 -17.09 3.19 4.21
C THR A 132 -15.92 3.69 5.04
N LEU A 133 -15.06 2.76 5.46
CA LEU A 133 -13.83 3.04 6.20
C LEU A 133 -12.62 2.84 5.29
N HIS A 134 -11.63 3.71 5.46
CA HIS A 134 -10.43 3.74 4.65
C HIS A 134 -9.19 3.42 5.47
N MET A 135 -8.20 2.85 4.79
CA MET A 135 -6.91 2.56 5.39
C MET A 135 -5.81 2.63 4.34
N LEU A 136 -4.72 3.29 4.67
CA LEU A 136 -3.48 3.24 3.91
C LEU A 136 -2.44 2.44 4.69
N ARG A 137 -1.66 1.61 4.01
CA ARG A 137 -0.58 0.81 4.62
C ARG A 137 0.69 0.96 3.81
N LEU A 138 1.81 1.14 4.50
CA LEU A 138 3.15 1.00 3.91
C LEU A 138 3.69 -0.39 4.20
N TYR A 139 3.89 -1.16 3.14
CA TYR A 139 4.57 -2.44 3.14
C TYR A 139 6.05 -2.20 2.79
N SER A 140 6.97 -2.85 3.50
CA SER A 140 8.41 -2.81 3.25
C SER A 140 9.01 -4.20 3.33
N ARG A 141 10.00 -4.50 2.48
CA ARG A 141 10.74 -5.77 2.57
C ARG A 141 11.58 -5.85 3.85
N THR A 142 11.94 -4.70 4.43
CA THR A 142 12.72 -4.59 5.67
C THR A 142 11.92 -3.95 6.80
N GLN A 143 12.40 -4.10 8.04
CA GLN A 143 11.82 -3.42 9.21
C GLN A 143 12.13 -1.92 9.26
N GLU A 144 13.04 -1.45 8.40
CA GLU A 144 13.36 -0.04 8.26
C GLU A 144 12.87 0.45 6.90
N VAL A 145 12.50 1.72 6.84
CA VAL A 145 12.19 2.44 5.60
C VAL A 145 12.96 3.73 5.57
N SER A 146 13.39 4.15 4.38
CA SER A 146 14.15 5.39 4.23
C SER A 146 13.29 6.61 4.59
N PRO A 147 13.92 7.75 4.94
CA PRO A 147 13.20 9.01 5.14
C PRO A 147 12.40 9.46 3.92
N GLU A 148 12.89 9.14 2.72
CA GLU A 148 12.22 9.43 1.45
C GLU A 148 10.89 8.68 1.33
N ILE A 149 10.89 7.35 1.50
CA ILE A 149 9.66 6.53 1.46
C ILE A 149 8.72 6.89 2.61
N THR A 150 9.26 7.26 3.78
CA THR A 150 8.44 7.76 4.90
C THR A 150 7.72 9.05 4.53
N THR A 151 8.41 9.96 3.85
CA THR A 151 7.83 11.24 3.40
C THR A 151 6.79 11.01 2.32
N LEU A 152 7.10 10.16 1.34
CA LEU A 152 6.19 9.73 0.29
C LEU A 152 4.89 9.18 0.85
N PHE A 153 4.97 8.23 1.80
CA PHE A 153 3.79 7.66 2.45
C PHE A 153 2.91 8.73 3.13
N LYS A 154 3.54 9.69 3.84
CA LYS A 154 2.81 10.77 4.50
C LYS A 154 2.16 11.72 3.50
N THR A 155 2.81 12.00 2.38
CA THR A 155 2.24 12.80 1.29
C THR A 155 1.00 12.12 0.71
N ILE A 156 1.12 10.84 0.31
CA ILE A 156 0.00 10.05 -0.22
C ILE A 156 -1.14 9.97 0.81
N ALA A 157 -0.82 9.79 2.09
CA ALA A 157 -1.84 9.76 3.15
C ALA A 157 -2.65 11.06 3.20
N ARG A 158 -2.00 12.22 3.13
CA ARG A 158 -2.66 13.53 3.15
C ARG A 158 -3.48 13.78 1.89
N GLU A 159 -2.97 13.39 0.72
CA GLU A 159 -3.71 13.45 -0.55
C GLU A 159 -4.98 12.59 -0.52
N LYS A 160 -4.94 11.46 0.20
CA LYS A 160 -6.11 10.60 0.46
C LYS A 160 -7.00 11.12 1.60
N GLY A 161 -6.70 12.28 2.19
CA GLY A 161 -7.52 12.92 3.21
C GLY A 161 -7.26 12.48 4.65
N PHE A 162 -6.22 11.68 4.91
CA PHE A 162 -5.83 11.34 6.29
C PHE A 162 -5.11 12.52 6.95
N THR A 163 -5.50 12.85 8.18
CA THR A 163 -4.80 13.85 9.00
C THR A 163 -3.54 13.25 9.62
N ASP A 164 -2.63 14.09 10.12
CA ASP A 164 -1.42 13.62 10.79
C ASP A 164 -1.73 12.76 12.04
N GLU A 165 -2.86 13.02 12.71
CA GLU A 165 -3.34 12.21 13.84
C GLU A 165 -3.75 10.79 13.42
N MET A 166 -4.27 10.64 12.19
CA MET A 166 -4.66 9.35 11.62
C MET A 166 -3.44 8.54 11.16
N ILE A 167 -2.25 9.13 11.06
CA ILE A 167 -1.05 8.48 10.53
C ILE A 167 -0.17 7.96 11.68
N LYS A 168 0.32 6.73 11.56
CA LYS A 168 1.25 6.11 12.51
C LYS A 168 2.36 5.34 11.80
N MET A 169 3.60 5.73 12.10
CA MET A 169 4.76 4.85 11.88
C MET A 169 4.79 3.82 13.01
N LEU A 170 4.90 2.54 12.65
CA LEU A 170 4.80 1.46 13.60
C LEU A 170 6.16 1.09 14.18
N PRO A 171 6.28 0.98 15.52
CA PRO A 171 7.50 0.49 16.15
C PRO A 171 7.75 -0.99 15.78
N ARG A 172 9.03 -1.36 15.71
CA ARG A 172 9.47 -2.73 15.45
C ARG A 172 9.05 -3.68 16.56
N GLN A 173 9.01 -4.96 16.21
CA GLN A 173 8.73 -6.07 17.12
C GLN A 173 9.35 -7.34 16.55
N GLU A 174 9.66 -8.30 17.43
CA GLU A 174 10.28 -9.58 17.07
C GLU A 174 9.40 -10.80 17.43
N GLU A 175 8.27 -10.56 18.10
CA GLU A 175 7.43 -11.57 18.74
C GLU A 175 6.43 -12.25 17.78
N CYS A 176 6.13 -11.64 16.62
CA CYS A 176 5.04 -12.06 15.74
C CYS A 176 5.52 -12.18 14.29
N SER A 177 5.51 -13.40 13.77
CA SER A 177 5.91 -13.75 12.40
C SER A 177 4.81 -14.49 11.65
N VAL A 178 4.84 -14.34 10.32
CA VAL A 178 4.01 -15.12 9.39
C VAL A 178 4.47 -16.58 9.30
N ASP A 179 5.76 -16.84 9.47
CA ASP A 179 6.28 -18.21 9.59
C ASP A 179 5.76 -18.84 10.90
N GLY A 180 5.37 -20.11 10.86
CA GLY A 180 4.86 -20.82 12.02
C GLY A 180 5.99 -21.48 12.81
N ALA A 181 6.04 -21.14 14.10
CA ALA A 181 6.63 -21.84 15.26
C ALA A 181 7.97 -22.57 15.07
#